data_AF-A0A952P508-F1
#
_entry.id   AF-A0A952P508-F1
#
_cell.length_a   1.000
_cell.length_b   1.000
_cell.length_c   1.000
_cell.angle_alpha   90.00
_cell.angle_beta   90.00
_cell.angle_gamma   90.00
#
_symmetry.space_group_name_H-M   'P 1'
#
loop_
_entity.id
_entity.type
_entity.pdbx_description
1 polymer ?
#
loop_
_entity_poly.entity_id
_entity_poly.type
_entity_poly.pdbx_seq_one_letter_code
_entity_poly.pdbx_strand_id
1 'polypeptide(L)'
;MILRYCRSIRNSRGITLVELIVSLGVMSLVSVGVASAIYGLMTSQKGIMNRIDAGEFTGALARSMTEKMSCSSYLNGTPTPADWTPLTIPNYRGYGGSGGALGPGTVLGGTAANPTMWVQNMQWRMKPGIPAETVVVDGEPKARTIMQVRIELNTREAGRVSPLPAREVEFVVLRNAANQVSDCEGTPSMEDACKALGTTYDPATASCLPGKEECIMRGTYINSYCNSTPCQATSKSPPRTNEYTGNYTCPSGSNPVTTFDYTWTSNEQVGKKSFRQVQNTIKAYICLQCPE
;
A
#
# COMPACT_ATOMS: atom_id res chain seq x y z
N MET A 1 -85.85 -15.19 4.02
CA MET A 1 -85.51 -14.43 2.79
C MET A 1 -85.43 -12.95 3.16
N ILE A 2 -84.26 -12.48 3.58
CA ILE A 2 -83.98 -11.05 3.78
C ILE A 2 -82.59 -10.80 3.20
N LEU A 3 -82.57 -10.39 1.93
CA LEU A 3 -81.41 -9.83 1.25
C LEU A 3 -81.13 -8.46 1.88
N ARG A 4 -80.17 -8.40 2.80
CA ARG A 4 -79.65 -7.13 3.31
C ARG A 4 -78.68 -6.55 2.27
N TYR A 5 -79.10 -5.41 1.73
CA TYR A 5 -78.36 -4.46 0.92
C TYR A 5 -76.89 -4.30 1.36
N CYS A 6 -75.95 -4.70 0.51
CA CYS A 6 -74.62 -4.10 0.47
C CYS A 6 -74.75 -2.67 -0.07
N ARG A 7 -74.89 -1.71 0.84
CA ARG A 7 -74.85 -0.28 0.50
C ARG A 7 -73.38 0.10 0.25
N SER A 8 -73.02 0.17 -1.03
CA SER A 8 -71.75 0.71 -1.49
C SER A 8 -71.61 2.15 -0.99
N ILE A 9 -70.71 2.36 -0.02
CA ILE A 9 -70.31 3.69 0.44
C ILE A 9 -69.42 4.26 -0.69
N ARG A 10 -70.04 4.95 -1.65
CA ARG A 10 -69.34 5.85 -2.57
C ARG A 10 -68.94 7.10 -1.78
N ASN A 11 -67.75 7.06 -1.21
CA ASN A 11 -67.08 8.25 -0.72
C ASN A 11 -66.52 9.01 -1.94
N SER A 12 -67.09 10.17 -2.26
CA SER A 12 -66.76 10.97 -3.45
C SER A 12 -65.38 11.65 -3.41
N ARG A 13 -64.58 11.38 -2.38
CA ARG A 13 -63.14 11.64 -2.29
C ARG A 13 -62.40 10.55 -1.50
N GLY A 14 -62.90 9.31 -1.50
CA GLY A 14 -62.34 8.21 -0.71
C GLY A 14 -61.57 7.21 -1.57
N ILE A 15 -60.35 6.93 -1.15
CA ILE A 15 -59.50 5.86 -1.69
C ILE A 15 -60.33 4.56 -1.76
N THR A 16 -60.38 3.95 -2.95
CA THR A 16 -61.12 2.69 -3.12
C THR A 16 -60.36 1.56 -2.42
N LEU A 17 -61.07 0.55 -1.89
CA LEU A 17 -60.44 -0.61 -1.23
C LEU A 17 -59.42 -1.31 -2.15
N VAL A 18 -59.68 -1.29 -3.46
CA VAL A 18 -58.78 -1.81 -4.50
C VAL A 18 -57.48 -1.00 -4.58
N GLU A 19 -57.53 0.33 -4.55
CA GLU A 19 -56.32 1.18 -4.48
C GLU A 19 -55.48 0.90 -3.24
N LEU A 20 -56.11 0.60 -2.10
CA LEU A 20 -55.39 0.31 -0.86
C LEU A 20 -54.67 -1.04 -0.92
N ILE A 21 -55.30 -2.06 -1.53
CA ILE A 21 -54.67 -3.37 -1.73
C ILE A 21 -53.52 -3.28 -2.76
N VAL A 22 -53.72 -2.55 -3.86
CA VAL A 22 -52.69 -2.36 -4.89
C VAL A 22 -51.49 -1.58 -4.33
N SER A 23 -51.73 -0.51 -3.56
CA SER A 23 -50.64 0.26 -2.94
C SER A 23 -49.86 -0.55 -1.90
N LEU A 24 -50.52 -1.37 -1.07
CA LEU A 24 -49.84 -2.29 -0.15
C LEU A 24 -49.03 -3.37 -0.91
N GLY A 25 -49.59 -3.91 -2.00
CA GLY A 25 -48.89 -4.87 -2.86
C GLY A 25 -47.61 -4.29 -3.46
N VAL A 26 -47.70 -3.08 -4.04
CA VAL A 26 -46.54 -2.38 -4.61
C VAL A 26 -45.53 -2.01 -3.52
N MET A 27 -45.97 -1.50 -2.36
CA MET A 27 -45.06 -1.21 -1.24
C MET A 27 -44.34 -2.44 -0.73
N SER A 28 -45.00 -3.60 -0.66
CA SER A 28 -44.36 -4.85 -0.22
C SER A 28 -43.28 -5.31 -1.20
N LEU A 29 -43.55 -5.25 -2.51
CA LEU A 29 -42.58 -5.61 -3.56
C LEU A 29 -41.38 -4.67 -3.57
N VAL A 30 -41.62 -3.36 -3.46
CA VAL A 30 -40.55 -2.35 -3.39
C VAL A 30 -39.72 -2.54 -2.12
N SER A 31 -40.36 -2.81 -0.97
CA SER A 31 -39.66 -3.03 0.29
C SER A 31 -38.76 -4.27 0.25
N VAL A 32 -39.23 -5.38 -0.34
CA VAL A 32 -38.42 -6.60 -0.52
C VAL A 32 -37.25 -6.34 -1.49
N GLY A 33 -37.50 -5.63 -2.59
CA GLY A 33 -36.45 -5.27 -3.56
C GLY A 33 -35.36 -4.40 -2.93
N VAL A 34 -35.75 -3.35 -2.20
CA VAL A 34 -34.82 -2.46 -1.49
C VAL A 34 -34.07 -3.20 -0.38
N ALA A 35 -34.75 -4.04 0.40
CA ALA A 35 -34.09 -4.85 1.42
C ALA A 35 -33.03 -5.77 0.81
N SER A 36 -33.36 -6.49 -0.28
CA SER A 36 -32.40 -7.37 -0.96
C SER A 36 -31.18 -6.60 -1.51
N ALA A 37 -31.38 -5.39 -2.04
CA ALA A 37 -30.29 -4.52 -2.51
C ALA A 37 -29.42 -4.02 -1.35
N ILE A 38 -30.01 -3.64 -0.21
CA ILE A 38 -29.28 -3.23 0.99
C ILE A 38 -28.47 -4.40 1.55
N TYR A 39 -29.04 -5.60 1.63
CA TYR A 39 -28.32 -6.81 2.05
C TYR A 39 -27.18 -7.16 1.07
N GLY A 40 -27.39 -7.01 -0.23
CA GLY A 40 -26.34 -7.17 -1.25
C GLY A 40 -25.20 -6.15 -1.11
N LEU A 41 -25.53 -4.89 -0.81
CA LEU A 41 -24.53 -3.84 -0.56
C LEU A 41 -23.75 -4.10 0.74
N MET A 42 -24.43 -4.49 1.82
CA MET A 42 -23.79 -4.79 3.10
C MET A 42 -22.84 -6.00 2.99
N THR A 43 -23.24 -7.05 2.28
CA THR A 43 -22.38 -8.22 2.05
C THR A 43 -21.18 -7.88 1.15
N SER A 44 -21.38 -7.06 0.11
CA SER A 44 -20.29 -6.56 -0.73
C SER A 44 -19.30 -5.68 0.03
N GLN A 45 -19.79 -4.72 0.84
CA GLN A 45 -18.96 -3.87 1.69
C GLN A 45 -18.15 -4.69 2.70
N LYS A 46 -18.75 -5.71 3.34
CA LYS A 46 -18.03 -6.63 4.23
C LYS A 46 -16.94 -7.41 3.51
N GLY A 47 -17.22 -7.90 2.30
CA GLY A 47 -16.21 -8.57 1.47
C GLY A 47 -15.02 -7.66 1.13
N ILE A 48 -15.26 -6.36 0.92
CA ILE A 48 -14.19 -5.37 0.70
C ILE A 48 -13.40 -5.12 1.99
N MET A 49 -14.07 -4.92 3.13
CA MET A 49 -13.40 -4.70 4.42
C MET A 49 -12.50 -5.86 4.81
N ASN A 50 -12.98 -7.10 4.69
CA ASN A 50 -12.16 -8.30 4.94
C ASN A 50 -10.90 -8.35 4.05
N ARG A 51 -10.98 -7.85 2.81
CA ARG A 51 -9.80 -7.77 1.92
C ARG A 51 -8.83 -6.67 2.35
N ILE A 52 -9.34 -5.53 2.81
CA ILE A 52 -8.52 -4.42 3.33
C ILE A 52 -7.80 -4.87 4.60
N ASP A 53 -8.52 -5.40 5.60
CA ASP A 53 -7.95 -5.89 6.86
C ASP A 53 -6.87 -6.94 6.63
N ALA A 54 -7.16 -7.89 5.73
CA ALA A 54 -6.20 -8.89 5.34
C ALA A 54 -4.96 -8.22 4.74
N GLY A 55 -5.13 -7.18 3.89
CA GLY A 55 -4.02 -6.47 3.25
C GLY A 55 -3.17 -5.70 4.26
N GLU A 56 -3.82 -5.09 5.26
CA GLU A 56 -3.14 -4.45 6.39
C GLU A 56 -2.34 -5.46 7.21
N PHE A 57 -2.91 -6.62 7.52
CA PHE A 57 -2.19 -7.71 8.19
C PHE A 57 -0.95 -8.15 7.39
N THR A 58 -1.13 -8.46 6.10
CA THR A 58 -0.01 -8.86 5.22
C THR A 58 1.05 -7.76 5.13
N GLY A 59 0.64 -6.49 5.02
CA GLY A 59 1.56 -5.36 4.97
C GLY A 59 2.32 -5.14 6.28
N ALA A 60 1.66 -5.30 7.43
CA ALA A 60 2.30 -5.21 8.74
C ALA A 60 3.27 -6.37 8.98
N LEU A 61 2.89 -7.58 8.59
CA LEU A 61 3.79 -8.73 8.61
C LEU A 61 5.00 -8.50 7.72
N ALA A 62 4.80 -7.97 6.51
CA ALA A 62 5.88 -7.63 5.62
C ALA A 62 6.83 -6.58 6.21
N ARG A 63 6.31 -5.53 6.86
CA ARG A 63 7.15 -4.55 7.57
C ARG A 63 7.97 -5.19 8.69
N SER A 64 7.37 -6.09 9.48
CA SER A 64 8.11 -6.82 10.52
C SER A 64 9.20 -7.71 9.92
N MET A 65 8.97 -8.32 8.76
CA MET A 65 9.95 -9.14 8.05
C MET A 65 11.05 -8.31 7.35
N THR A 66 10.81 -7.02 7.09
CA THR A 66 11.87 -6.11 6.63
C THR A 66 12.73 -5.60 7.79
N GLU A 67 12.27 -5.59 9.03
CA GLU A 67 13.17 -5.22 10.14
C GLU A 67 14.24 -6.30 10.35
N LYS A 68 15.50 -5.94 10.15
CA LYS A 68 16.66 -6.84 10.29
C LYS A 68 16.61 -7.67 11.58
N MET A 69 16.42 -7.03 12.73
CA MET A 69 16.36 -7.71 14.03
C MET A 69 15.23 -8.74 14.10
N SER A 70 14.05 -8.35 13.64
CA SER A 70 12.84 -9.19 13.66
C SER A 70 13.02 -10.38 12.73
N CYS A 71 13.41 -10.15 11.48
CA CYS A 71 13.57 -11.23 10.50
C CYS A 71 14.72 -12.19 10.84
N SER A 72 15.86 -11.68 11.31
CA SER A 72 16.95 -12.54 11.77
C SER A 72 16.55 -13.34 13.02
N SER A 73 15.69 -12.81 13.90
CA SER A 73 15.14 -13.60 15.01
C SER A 73 14.23 -14.74 14.56
N TYR A 74 13.61 -14.63 13.38
CA TYR A 74 12.68 -15.63 12.85
C TYR A 74 13.38 -16.69 11.99
N LEU A 75 14.39 -16.30 11.23
CA LEU A 75 14.96 -17.12 10.16
C LEU A 75 16.42 -17.52 10.38
N ASN A 76 17.17 -16.87 11.27
CA ASN A 76 18.60 -17.17 11.43
C ASN A 76 18.86 -18.65 11.74
N GLY A 77 19.76 -19.28 10.99
CA GLY A 77 20.09 -20.70 11.06
C GLY A 77 19.09 -21.61 10.33
N THR A 78 18.00 -21.08 9.78
CA THR A 78 16.99 -21.89 9.10
C THR A 78 17.48 -22.27 7.70
N PRO A 79 17.44 -23.56 7.31
CA PRO A 79 17.76 -24.00 5.96
C PRO A 79 16.85 -23.30 4.94
N THR A 80 17.40 -22.87 3.80
CA THR A 80 16.59 -22.23 2.76
C THR A 80 15.89 -23.27 1.87
N PRO A 81 14.55 -23.38 1.90
CA PRO A 81 13.85 -24.43 1.18
C PRO A 81 13.61 -24.02 -0.29
N ALA A 82 13.70 -25.02 -1.18
CA ALA A 82 13.36 -24.86 -2.60
C ALA A 82 11.83 -24.87 -2.82
N ASP A 83 11.11 -25.63 -2.00
CA ASP A 83 9.66 -25.77 -2.04
C ASP A 83 8.98 -25.06 -0.88
N TRP A 84 7.66 -24.86 -1.01
CA TRP A 84 6.84 -24.24 0.03
C TRP A 84 6.90 -25.02 1.34
N THR A 85 7.52 -24.41 2.33
CA THR A 85 7.70 -24.98 3.67
C THR A 85 6.94 -24.13 4.69
N PRO A 86 6.30 -24.72 5.71
CA PRO A 86 5.64 -23.95 6.77
C PRO A 86 6.58 -22.90 7.40
N LEU A 87 6.08 -21.69 7.57
CA LEU A 87 6.76 -20.60 8.25
C LEU A 87 6.09 -20.33 9.59
N THR A 88 6.89 -20.17 10.64
CA THR A 88 6.42 -19.70 11.95
C THR A 88 7.18 -18.42 12.29
N ILE A 89 6.45 -17.38 12.69
CA ILE A 89 7.04 -16.09 13.07
C ILE A 89 6.83 -15.91 14.58
N PRO A 90 7.83 -16.19 15.43
CA PRO A 90 7.74 -15.94 16.86
C PRO A 90 7.74 -14.43 17.14
N ASN A 91 7.23 -13.98 18.30
CA ASN A 91 7.40 -12.58 18.77
C ASN A 91 6.97 -11.46 17.80
N TYR A 92 6.02 -11.74 16.89
CA TYR A 92 5.41 -10.71 16.06
C TYR A 92 4.81 -9.63 16.95
N ARG A 93 5.17 -8.36 16.73
CA ARG A 93 4.80 -7.25 17.64
C ARG A 93 3.37 -6.74 17.46
N GLY A 94 2.61 -7.29 16.51
CA GLY A 94 1.23 -6.90 16.26
C GLY A 94 1.07 -5.70 15.33
N TYR A 95 -0.18 -5.46 14.93
CA TYR A 95 -0.61 -4.31 14.13
C TYR A 95 -1.39 -3.33 15.03
N GLY A 96 -0.93 -2.08 15.12
CA GLY A 96 -1.58 -1.02 15.90
C GLY A 96 -1.39 -1.19 17.41
N GLY A 97 -0.84 -0.16 18.07
CA GLY A 97 -0.60 -0.16 19.51
C GLY A 97 -1.83 -0.59 20.33
N SER A 98 -1.58 -1.40 21.36
CA SER A 98 -2.49 -1.71 22.49
C SER A 98 -3.99 -1.63 22.16
N GLY A 99 -4.50 -2.51 21.30
CA GLY A 99 -5.93 -2.57 20.98
C GLY A 99 -6.30 -3.28 19.68
N GLY A 100 -5.34 -3.52 18.79
CA GLY A 100 -5.53 -4.33 17.58
C GLY A 100 -5.64 -5.82 17.89
N ALA A 101 -6.39 -6.56 17.06
CA ALA A 101 -6.75 -7.95 17.28
C ALA A 101 -5.61 -8.98 17.13
N LEU A 102 -4.42 -8.53 16.72
CA LEU A 102 -3.17 -9.26 16.90
C LEU A 102 -2.35 -8.55 17.98
N GLY A 103 -2.46 -9.07 19.21
CA GLY A 103 -1.47 -8.77 20.24
C GLY A 103 -0.11 -9.36 19.89
N PRO A 104 0.96 -8.93 20.57
CA PRO A 104 2.28 -9.51 20.39
C PRO A 104 2.25 -11.03 20.63
N GLY A 105 2.87 -11.82 19.74
CA GLY A 105 2.84 -13.28 19.86
C GLY A 105 3.39 -14.05 18.66
N THR A 106 3.20 -15.36 18.64
CA THR A 106 3.65 -16.22 17.53
C THR A 106 2.58 -16.29 16.44
N VAL A 107 2.97 -16.06 15.19
CA VAL A 107 2.11 -16.22 14.00
C VAL A 107 2.43 -17.56 13.32
N LEU A 108 1.43 -18.43 13.31
CA LEU A 108 1.41 -19.72 12.59
C LEU A 108 -0.01 -20.02 12.06
N GLY A 109 -0.17 -21.12 11.32
CA GLY A 109 -1.50 -21.62 10.95
C GLY A 109 -2.42 -21.75 12.16
N GLY A 110 -3.65 -21.25 12.05
CA GLY A 110 -4.64 -21.15 13.12
C GLY A 110 -4.60 -19.84 13.93
N THR A 111 -3.60 -18.98 13.73
CA THR A 111 -3.49 -17.72 14.49
C THR A 111 -4.56 -16.72 14.06
N ALA A 112 -5.36 -16.22 15.02
CA ALA A 112 -6.35 -15.19 14.74
C ALA A 112 -5.67 -13.88 14.34
N ALA A 113 -5.99 -13.35 13.16
CA ALA A 113 -5.54 -12.05 12.70
C ALA A 113 -6.49 -10.93 13.14
N ASN A 114 -7.79 -11.23 13.19
CA ASN A 114 -8.81 -10.43 13.84
C ASN A 114 -9.98 -11.33 14.32
N PRO A 115 -11.05 -10.81 14.98
CA PRO A 115 -12.15 -11.65 15.46
C PRO A 115 -12.87 -12.46 14.38
N THR A 116 -12.78 -12.02 13.12
CA THR A 116 -13.45 -12.66 11.98
C THR A 116 -12.45 -13.32 11.02
N MET A 117 -11.14 -13.26 11.25
CA MET A 117 -10.09 -13.68 10.32
C MET A 117 -8.95 -14.40 11.03
N TRP A 118 -8.45 -15.49 10.43
CA TRP A 118 -7.27 -16.20 10.92
C TRP A 118 -6.36 -16.62 9.78
N VAL A 119 -5.08 -16.80 10.11
CA VAL A 119 -4.07 -17.41 9.25
C VAL A 119 -4.46 -18.87 9.05
N GLN A 120 -4.82 -19.25 7.83
CA GLN A 120 -5.03 -20.65 7.48
C GLN A 120 -3.67 -21.35 7.43
N ASN A 121 -2.76 -20.77 6.65
CA ASN A 121 -1.45 -21.32 6.40
C ASN A 121 -0.47 -20.18 6.09
N MET A 122 0.78 -20.38 6.48
CA MET A 122 1.87 -19.47 6.17
C MET A 122 3.07 -20.30 5.75
N GLN A 123 3.57 -20.05 4.56
CA GLN A 123 4.63 -20.84 3.95
C GLN A 123 5.67 -19.94 3.32
N TRP A 124 6.88 -20.45 3.17
CA TRP A 124 7.95 -19.71 2.52
C TRP A 124 8.81 -20.63 1.64
N ARG A 125 9.49 -20.01 0.68
CA ARG A 125 10.51 -20.65 -0.17
C ARG A 125 11.48 -19.61 -0.70
N MET A 126 12.60 -20.07 -1.25
CA MET A 126 13.43 -19.23 -2.10
C MET A 126 12.78 -19.05 -3.48
N LYS A 127 12.82 -17.84 -4.02
CA LYS A 127 12.26 -17.54 -5.33
C LYS A 127 13.03 -18.32 -6.41
N PRO A 128 12.38 -19.22 -7.17
CA PRO A 128 13.07 -20.01 -8.17
C PRO A 128 13.48 -19.14 -9.36
N GLY A 129 14.60 -19.50 -10.00
CA GLY A 129 15.05 -18.87 -11.25
C GLY A 129 15.72 -17.50 -11.09
N ILE A 130 15.93 -17.01 -9.86
CA ILE A 130 16.72 -15.81 -9.61
C ILE A 130 18.12 -16.21 -9.13
N PRO A 131 19.19 -15.87 -9.87
CA PRO A 131 20.55 -16.15 -9.43
C PRO A 131 20.86 -15.40 -8.14
N ALA A 132 21.55 -16.07 -7.22
CA ALA A 132 22.04 -15.43 -6.02
C ALA A 132 23.15 -14.42 -6.36
N GLU A 133 23.10 -13.25 -5.74
CA GLU A 133 24.18 -12.27 -5.81
C GLU A 133 25.12 -12.48 -4.63
N THR A 134 26.43 -12.52 -4.85
CA THR A 134 27.40 -12.60 -3.75
C THR A 134 27.67 -11.19 -3.22
N VAL A 135 27.45 -10.98 -1.93
CA VAL A 135 27.74 -9.73 -1.22
C VAL A 135 28.69 -10.02 -0.06
N VAL A 136 29.61 -9.10 0.24
CA VAL A 136 30.52 -9.25 1.38
C VAL A 136 29.97 -8.44 2.55
N VAL A 137 29.64 -9.11 3.65
CA VAL A 137 29.14 -8.49 4.87
C VAL A 137 30.04 -8.91 6.03
N ASP A 138 30.59 -7.93 6.74
CA ASP A 138 31.57 -8.15 7.82
C ASP A 138 32.79 -8.98 7.38
N GLY A 139 33.21 -8.81 6.13
CA GLY A 139 34.34 -9.55 5.53
C GLY A 139 34.01 -10.99 5.10
N GLU A 140 32.78 -11.46 5.32
CA GLU A 140 32.33 -12.79 4.90
C GLU A 140 31.49 -12.73 3.62
N PRO A 141 31.75 -13.58 2.62
CA PRO A 141 30.90 -13.68 1.44
C PRO A 141 29.57 -14.36 1.80
N LYS A 142 28.46 -13.66 1.53
CA LYS A 142 27.08 -14.14 1.72
C LYS A 142 26.33 -14.12 0.39
N ALA A 143 25.42 -15.06 0.22
CA ALA A 143 24.55 -15.11 -0.96
C ALA A 143 23.27 -14.33 -0.69
N ARG A 144 23.10 -13.18 -1.34
CA ARG A 144 21.87 -12.38 -1.36
C ARG A 144 20.87 -13.04 -2.31
N THR A 145 19.67 -13.31 -1.79
CA THR A 145 18.62 -14.05 -2.51
C THR A 145 17.24 -13.55 -2.13
N ILE A 146 16.26 -13.76 -3.01
CA ILE A 146 14.87 -13.38 -2.76
C ILE A 146 14.11 -14.57 -2.16
N MET A 147 13.53 -14.37 -0.98
CA MET A 147 12.56 -15.24 -0.35
C MET A 147 11.14 -14.81 -0.74
N GLN A 148 10.26 -15.78 -0.95
CA GLN A 148 8.81 -15.56 -1.08
C GLN A 148 8.09 -16.14 0.14
N VAL A 149 7.18 -15.37 0.73
CA VAL A 149 6.28 -15.85 1.79
C VAL A 149 4.85 -15.80 1.26
N ARG A 150 4.16 -16.94 1.31
CA ARG A 150 2.75 -17.09 0.99
C ARG A 150 1.93 -17.09 2.27
N ILE A 151 0.90 -16.26 2.29
CA ILE A 151 -0.02 -16.09 3.42
C ILE A 151 -1.42 -16.42 2.92
N GLU A 152 -2.02 -17.43 3.52
CA GLU A 152 -3.40 -17.84 3.27
C GLU A 152 -4.25 -17.48 4.49
N LEU A 153 -5.36 -16.78 4.27
CA LEU A 153 -6.23 -16.28 5.31
C LEU A 153 -7.64 -16.80 5.08
N ASN A 154 -8.35 -17.10 6.16
CA ASN A 154 -9.76 -17.44 6.15
C ASN A 154 -10.54 -16.41 6.94
N THR A 155 -11.79 -16.20 6.56
CA THR A 155 -12.77 -15.46 7.37
C THR A 155 -13.87 -16.38 7.88
N ARG A 156 -14.46 -16.04 9.04
CA ARG A 156 -15.59 -16.73 9.66
C ARG A 156 -16.71 -15.73 9.84
N GLU A 157 -17.80 -15.98 9.15
CA GLU A 157 -19.02 -15.18 9.24
C GLU A 157 -20.20 -16.10 9.45
N ALA A 158 -20.99 -15.86 10.51
CA ALA A 158 -22.18 -16.64 10.84
C ALA A 158 -21.94 -18.17 10.84
N GLY A 159 -20.76 -18.61 11.29
CA GLY A 159 -20.37 -20.03 11.32
C GLY A 159 -19.81 -20.59 10.00
N ARG A 160 -19.88 -19.85 8.89
CA ARG A 160 -19.29 -20.23 7.60
C ARG A 160 -17.84 -19.76 7.50
N VAL A 161 -16.96 -20.67 7.09
CA VAL A 161 -15.56 -20.38 6.77
C VAL A 161 -15.44 -20.07 5.28
N SER A 162 -14.79 -18.96 4.93
CA SER A 162 -14.54 -18.58 3.54
C SER A 162 -13.05 -18.24 3.33
N PRO A 163 -12.37 -18.86 2.35
CA PRO A 163 -10.99 -18.51 2.04
C PRO A 163 -10.88 -17.16 1.34
N LEU A 164 -9.89 -16.37 1.76
CA LEU A 164 -9.45 -15.18 1.07
C LEU A 164 -8.38 -15.56 0.02
N PRO A 165 -8.22 -14.76 -1.05
CA PRO A 165 -7.13 -14.96 -1.99
C PRO A 165 -5.77 -14.98 -1.28
N ALA A 166 -4.95 -15.98 -1.60
CA ALA A 166 -3.59 -16.07 -1.09
C ALA A 166 -2.79 -14.83 -1.48
N ARG A 167 -1.89 -14.41 -0.60
CA ARG A 167 -0.98 -13.30 -0.85
C ARG A 167 0.46 -13.78 -0.80
N GLU A 168 1.27 -13.28 -1.72
CA GLU A 168 2.69 -13.54 -1.76
C GLU A 168 3.44 -12.23 -1.57
N VAL A 169 4.43 -12.25 -0.68
CA VAL A 169 5.31 -11.12 -0.38
C VAL A 169 6.75 -11.56 -0.54
N GLU A 170 7.60 -10.66 -1.04
CA GLU A 170 8.99 -10.96 -1.35
C GLU A 170 9.91 -10.18 -0.43
N PHE A 171 10.97 -10.83 0.05
CA PHE A 171 11.96 -10.25 0.95
C PHE A 171 13.35 -10.66 0.51
N VAL A 172 14.34 -9.84 0.80
CA VAL A 172 15.74 -10.17 0.53
C VAL A 172 16.37 -10.75 1.79
N VAL A 173 17.02 -11.90 1.65
CA VAL A 173 17.71 -12.60 2.73
C VAL A 173 19.15 -12.93 2.32
N LEU A 174 20.03 -12.95 3.31
CA LEU A 174 21.44 -13.29 3.16
C LEU A 174 21.68 -14.71 3.66
N ARG A 175 22.28 -15.54 2.83
CA ARG A 175 22.61 -16.93 3.17
C ARG A 175 24.09 -17.10 3.44
N ASN A 176 24.42 -17.96 4.41
CA ASN A 176 25.77 -18.42 4.64
C ASN A 176 26.17 -19.55 3.66
N ALA A 177 27.42 -19.99 3.74
CA ALA A 177 27.94 -21.11 2.94
C ALA A 177 27.21 -22.45 3.20
N ALA A 178 26.53 -22.58 4.34
CA ALA A 178 25.72 -23.76 4.68
C ALA A 178 24.29 -23.71 4.11
N ASN A 179 23.96 -22.74 3.23
CA ASN A 179 22.62 -22.51 2.68
C ASN A 179 21.54 -22.32 3.76
N GLN A 180 21.92 -21.68 4.86
CA GLN A 180 21.00 -21.23 5.89
C GLN A 180 20.85 -19.72 5.81
N VAL A 181 19.67 -19.22 6.17
CA VAL A 181 19.50 -17.78 6.37
C VAL A 181 20.41 -17.36 7.52
N SER A 182 21.33 -16.44 7.24
CA SER A 182 22.25 -15.87 8.22
C SER A 182 21.81 -14.50 8.70
N ASP A 183 21.10 -13.78 7.82
CA ASP A 183 20.64 -12.43 8.09
C ASP A 183 19.50 -12.09 7.12
N CYS A 184 18.73 -11.07 7.46
CA CYS A 184 17.74 -10.49 6.56
C CYS A 184 18.13 -9.07 6.19
N GLU A 185 17.85 -8.70 4.96
CA GLU A 185 18.07 -7.34 4.51
C GLU A 185 16.78 -6.55 4.69
N GLY A 186 16.81 -5.53 5.54
CA GLY A 186 15.75 -4.53 5.50
C GLY A 186 15.96 -3.29 6.35
N THR A 187 17.23 -2.96 6.52
CA THR A 187 17.68 -1.61 6.23
C THR A 187 18.55 -1.71 4.98
N PRO A 188 18.51 -0.75 4.02
CA PRO A 188 19.60 -0.66 3.05
C PRO A 188 20.90 -0.75 3.83
N SER A 189 21.83 -1.60 3.38
CA SER A 189 23.15 -1.66 4.02
C SER A 189 23.71 -0.24 4.10
N MET A 190 24.63 0.06 5.03
CA MET A 190 25.25 1.38 5.04
C MET A 190 25.82 1.68 3.65
N GLU A 191 26.33 0.66 2.95
CA GLU A 191 26.70 0.75 1.54
C GLU A 191 25.57 1.18 0.58
N ASP A 192 24.41 0.54 0.64
CA ASP A 192 23.26 0.90 -0.20
C ASP A 192 22.67 2.27 0.17
N ALA A 193 22.72 2.63 1.46
CA ALA A 193 22.37 3.96 1.93
C ALA A 193 23.36 5.01 1.42
N CYS A 194 24.67 4.73 1.46
CA CYS A 194 25.69 5.61 0.90
C CYS A 194 25.49 5.79 -0.60
N LYS A 195 25.26 4.69 -1.35
CA LYS A 195 24.95 4.73 -2.79
C LYS A 195 23.69 5.55 -3.09
N ALA A 196 22.62 5.38 -2.30
CA ALA A 196 21.39 6.16 -2.44
C ALA A 196 21.60 7.66 -2.14
N LEU A 197 22.55 7.99 -1.25
CA LEU A 197 22.98 9.35 -0.94
C LEU A 197 24.02 9.90 -1.95
N GLY A 198 24.42 9.13 -2.97
CA GLY A 198 25.45 9.53 -3.92
C GLY A 198 26.86 9.56 -3.33
N THR A 199 27.09 8.80 -2.26
CA THR A 199 28.36 8.72 -1.51
C THR A 199 28.96 7.31 -1.58
N THR A 200 30.24 7.19 -1.21
CA THR A 200 30.96 5.91 -1.23
C THR A 200 31.06 5.36 0.17
N TYR A 201 30.77 4.07 0.37
CA TYR A 201 30.94 3.42 1.67
C TYR A 201 32.41 3.08 1.93
N ASP A 202 32.92 3.48 3.09
CA ASP A 202 34.21 3.01 3.60
C ASP A 202 34.02 1.85 4.57
N PRO A 203 34.45 0.63 4.18
CA PRO A 203 34.34 -0.53 5.04
C PRO A 203 35.28 -0.48 6.25
N ALA A 204 36.34 0.34 6.23
CA ALA A 204 37.29 0.44 7.35
C ALA A 204 36.76 1.30 8.51
N THR A 205 36.00 2.35 8.21
CA THR A 205 35.38 3.24 9.21
C THR A 205 33.88 2.99 9.42
N ALA A 206 33.29 2.06 8.64
CA ALA A 206 31.86 1.75 8.63
C ALA A 206 30.96 2.99 8.42
N SER A 207 31.42 3.94 7.60
CA SER A 207 30.74 5.22 7.36
C SER A 207 30.59 5.49 5.87
N CYS A 208 29.64 6.35 5.50
CA CYS A 208 29.66 6.95 4.17
C CYS A 208 30.82 7.93 4.14
N LEU A 209 31.85 7.61 3.35
CA LEU A 209 32.77 8.65 2.94
C LEU A 209 31.95 9.68 2.20
N PRO A 210 32.03 10.97 2.58
CA PRO A 210 31.64 12.00 1.64
C PRO A 210 32.40 11.68 0.36
N GLY A 211 31.68 11.27 -0.68
CA GLY A 211 32.27 11.04 -1.99
C GLY A 211 33.08 12.29 -2.27
N LYS A 212 34.34 12.13 -2.69
CA LYS A 212 35.09 13.28 -3.19
C LYS A 212 34.16 14.01 -4.18
N GLU A 213 34.01 15.30 -3.90
CA GLU A 213 33.03 16.26 -4.40
C GLU A 213 31.91 16.58 -3.40
N GLU A 214 32.25 17.47 -2.47
CA GLU A 214 31.31 18.23 -1.64
C GLU A 214 30.35 19.02 -2.54
N CYS A 215 29.33 18.37 -3.09
CA CYS A 215 28.22 19.07 -3.72
C CYS A 215 27.43 19.80 -2.63
N ILE A 216 27.73 21.09 -2.42
CA ILE A 216 27.03 21.91 -1.43
C ILE A 216 25.65 22.24 -2.00
N MET A 217 24.59 21.98 -1.23
CA MET A 217 23.23 22.42 -1.57
C MET A 217 23.14 23.95 -1.48
N ARG A 218 22.83 24.60 -2.60
CA ARG A 218 22.67 26.06 -2.75
C ARG A 218 21.21 26.43 -3.03
N GLY A 219 20.32 25.85 -2.24
CA GLY A 219 18.88 26.10 -2.26
C GLY A 219 18.09 25.22 -3.23
N THR A 220 16.80 25.53 -3.32
CA THR A 220 15.82 24.79 -4.12
C THR A 220 14.90 25.76 -4.84
N TYR A 221 14.34 25.36 -5.98
CA TYR A 221 13.28 26.13 -6.64
C TYR A 221 12.27 25.19 -7.31
N ILE A 222 11.06 25.71 -7.53
CA ILE A 222 9.97 24.96 -8.17
C ILE A 222 9.51 25.73 -9.39
N ASN A 223 9.50 25.05 -10.54
CA ASN A 223 8.91 25.53 -11.77
C ASN A 223 7.60 24.79 -12.03
N SER A 224 6.52 25.56 -12.15
CA SER A 224 5.22 25.03 -12.55
C SER A 224 4.80 25.74 -13.82
N TYR A 225 4.55 24.98 -14.87
CA TYR A 225 4.16 25.52 -16.17
C TYR A 225 3.13 24.61 -16.84
N CYS A 226 2.45 25.17 -17.83
CA CYS A 226 1.49 24.46 -18.65
C CYS A 226 1.69 24.79 -20.12
N ASN A 227 1.27 23.88 -20.99
CA ASN A 227 1.25 24.13 -22.43
C ASN A 227 0.13 25.11 -22.86
N SER A 228 -0.82 25.43 -21.98
CA SER A 228 -1.93 26.35 -22.25
C SER A 228 -2.56 26.93 -20.98
N THR A 229 -3.36 27.99 -21.10
CA THR A 229 -4.06 28.67 -19.98
C THR A 229 -5.57 28.45 -20.02
N PRO A 230 -6.27 28.22 -18.90
CA PRO A 230 -5.81 28.31 -17.51
C PRO A 230 -4.90 27.15 -17.10
N CYS A 231 -3.91 27.43 -16.27
CA CYS A 231 -2.90 26.48 -15.84
C CYS A 231 -3.18 26.03 -14.40
N GLN A 232 -3.46 24.73 -14.20
CA GLN A 232 -3.67 24.21 -12.84
C GLN A 232 -2.37 23.95 -12.10
N ALA A 233 -1.25 23.80 -12.82
CA ALA A 233 0.06 23.65 -12.19
C ALA A 233 0.38 24.85 -11.30
N THR A 234 0.16 26.07 -11.80
CA THR A 234 0.49 27.31 -11.08
C THR A 234 -0.47 27.60 -9.92
N SER A 235 -1.70 27.09 -9.95
CA SER A 235 -2.66 27.27 -8.85
C SER A 235 -2.53 26.21 -7.76
N LYS A 236 -2.27 24.95 -8.13
CA LYS A 236 -2.13 23.83 -7.18
C LYS A 236 -0.75 23.75 -6.55
N SER A 237 0.28 24.14 -7.30
CA SER A 237 1.66 24.20 -6.82
C SER A 237 2.34 25.44 -7.41
N PRO A 238 2.14 26.62 -6.80
CA PRO A 238 2.72 27.86 -7.28
C PRO A 238 4.23 27.73 -7.47
N PRO A 239 4.80 28.28 -8.56
CA PRO A 239 6.25 28.38 -8.70
C PRO A 239 6.87 29.01 -7.45
N ARG A 240 8.04 28.51 -7.04
CA ARG A 240 8.81 29.08 -5.93
C ARG A 240 10.20 29.41 -6.41
N THR A 241 10.63 30.63 -6.13
CA THR A 241 11.99 31.09 -6.42
C THR A 241 12.99 30.44 -5.47
N ASN A 242 14.25 30.37 -5.90
CA ASN A 242 15.35 30.00 -5.02
C ASN A 242 15.54 31.07 -3.94
N GLU A 243 15.63 30.62 -2.70
CA GLU A 243 15.73 31.48 -1.51
C GLU A 243 16.99 32.36 -1.47
N TYR A 244 18.07 31.93 -2.15
CA TYR A 244 19.34 32.65 -2.19
C TYR A 244 19.43 33.65 -3.33
N THR A 245 18.77 33.40 -4.47
CA THR A 245 18.87 34.25 -5.67
C THR A 245 17.61 35.09 -5.94
N GLY A 246 16.47 34.73 -5.34
CA GLY A 246 15.18 35.31 -5.68
C GLY A 246 14.67 34.96 -7.08
N ASN A 247 15.35 34.04 -7.79
CA ASN A 247 15.04 33.67 -9.18
C ASN A 247 14.65 32.19 -9.31
N TYR A 248 14.06 31.81 -10.44
CA TYR A 248 13.68 30.42 -10.78
C TYR A 248 14.85 29.61 -11.37
N THR A 249 16.05 29.85 -10.87
CA THR A 249 17.30 29.25 -11.35
C THR A 249 18.26 29.05 -10.19
N CYS A 250 19.22 28.14 -10.38
CA CYS A 250 20.30 27.96 -9.43
C CYS A 250 21.25 29.16 -9.37
N PRO A 251 21.88 29.42 -8.20
CA PRO A 251 22.94 30.42 -8.08
C PRO A 251 24.14 30.05 -8.96
N SER A 252 24.90 31.07 -9.36
CA SER A 252 26.12 30.89 -10.16
C SER A 252 27.08 29.92 -9.48
N GLY A 253 27.69 29.02 -10.27
CA GLY A 253 28.56 27.95 -9.76
C GLY A 253 27.82 26.73 -9.18
N SER A 254 26.49 26.66 -9.30
CA SER A 254 25.72 25.47 -8.95
C SER A 254 24.85 24.99 -10.11
N ASN A 255 24.67 23.68 -10.22
CA ASN A 255 23.89 23.03 -11.26
C ASN A 255 22.53 22.57 -10.72
N PRO A 256 21.43 22.75 -11.49
CA PRO A 256 20.12 22.24 -11.11
C PRO A 256 20.05 20.73 -11.28
N VAL A 257 19.63 20.01 -10.25
CA VAL A 257 19.29 18.59 -10.28
C VAL A 257 17.80 18.42 -10.00
N THR A 258 17.09 17.78 -10.92
CA THR A 258 15.66 17.53 -10.79
C THR A 258 15.43 16.45 -9.71
N THR A 259 14.73 16.80 -8.63
CA THR A 259 14.34 15.86 -7.57
C THR A 259 12.92 15.35 -7.72
N PHE A 260 12.10 16.09 -8.45
CA PHE A 260 10.71 15.75 -8.71
C PHE A 260 10.31 16.27 -10.09
N ASP A 261 9.77 15.40 -10.93
CA ASP A 261 9.17 15.75 -12.22
C ASP A 261 7.83 15.03 -12.34
N TYR A 262 6.76 15.80 -12.31
CA TYR A 262 5.41 15.28 -12.42
C TYR A 262 4.63 16.03 -13.46
N THR A 263 4.08 15.27 -14.40
CA THR A 263 3.27 15.79 -15.49
C THR A 263 1.91 15.10 -15.51
N TRP A 264 0.84 15.88 -15.58
CA TRP A 264 -0.52 15.36 -15.70
C TRP A 264 -1.34 16.17 -16.70
N THR A 265 -2.36 15.52 -17.26
CA THR A 265 -3.31 16.17 -18.16
C THR A 265 -4.59 16.49 -17.41
N SER A 266 -5.05 17.75 -17.46
CA SER A 266 -6.34 18.17 -16.94
C SER A 266 -7.27 18.60 -18.07
N ASN A 267 -8.57 18.41 -17.90
CA ASN A 267 -9.59 18.90 -18.82
C ASN A 267 -10.07 20.27 -18.34
N GLU A 268 -9.52 21.34 -18.89
CA GLU A 268 -9.89 22.71 -18.51
C GLU A 268 -11.05 23.20 -19.36
N GLN A 269 -12.05 23.76 -18.69
CA GLN A 269 -13.21 24.33 -19.36
C GLN A 269 -12.84 25.68 -19.99
N VAL A 270 -12.84 25.75 -21.32
CA VAL A 270 -12.51 26.97 -22.09
C VAL A 270 -13.77 27.69 -22.59
N GLY A 271 -14.95 27.12 -22.38
CA GLY A 271 -16.25 27.74 -22.69
C GLY A 271 -17.41 26.97 -22.07
N LYS A 272 -18.66 27.43 -22.26
CA LYS A 272 -19.85 26.86 -21.58
C LYS A 272 -20.04 25.33 -21.76
N LYS A 273 -19.52 24.74 -22.83
CA LYS A 273 -19.56 23.28 -23.10
C LYS A 273 -18.28 22.73 -23.75
N SER A 274 -17.18 23.48 -23.73
CA SER A 274 -15.93 23.10 -24.40
C SER A 274 -14.82 22.90 -23.37
N PHE A 275 -14.12 21.77 -23.50
CA PHE A 275 -13.00 21.39 -22.65
C PHE A 275 -11.77 21.19 -23.52
N ARG A 276 -10.62 21.61 -23.00
CA ARG A 276 -9.33 21.38 -23.63
C ARG A 276 -8.43 20.63 -22.68
N GLN A 277 -7.69 19.67 -23.22
CA GLN A 277 -6.62 19.01 -22.47
C GLN A 277 -5.44 19.96 -22.30
N VAL A 278 -5.10 20.25 -21.04
CA VAL A 278 -3.95 21.05 -20.66
C VAL A 278 -2.97 20.12 -19.97
N GLN A 279 -1.74 20.10 -20.48
CA GLN A 279 -0.64 19.40 -19.83
C GLN A 279 -0.02 20.33 -18.80
N ASN A 280 -0.04 19.89 -17.56
CA ASN A 280 0.48 20.58 -16.40
C ASN A 280 1.75 19.88 -15.97
N THR A 281 2.82 20.64 -15.76
CA THR A 281 4.11 20.09 -15.32
C THR A 281 4.59 20.84 -14.09
N ILE A 282 4.99 20.09 -13.07
CA ILE A 282 5.69 20.58 -11.88
C ILE A 282 7.07 19.94 -11.87
N LYS A 283 8.10 20.79 -11.77
CA LYS A 283 9.48 20.35 -11.58
C LYS A 283 10.07 21.00 -10.34
N ALA A 284 10.60 20.20 -9.44
CA ALA A 284 11.38 20.67 -8.30
C ALA A 284 12.86 20.40 -8.54
N TYR A 285 13.67 21.39 -8.23
CA TYR A 285 15.11 21.35 -8.41
C TYR A 285 15.82 21.60 -7.09
N ILE A 286 16.89 20.85 -6.86
CA ILE A 286 17.92 21.20 -5.89
C ILE A 286 19.11 21.78 -6.65
N CYS A 287 19.77 22.78 -6.09
CA CYS A 287 20.95 23.38 -6.67
C CYS A 287 22.19 22.83 -5.99
N LEU A 288 23.07 22.17 -6.75
CA LEU A 288 24.28 21.55 -6.22
C LEU A 288 25.51 22.25 -6.79
N GLN A 289 26.35 22.79 -5.92
CA GLN A 289 27.67 23.29 -6.27
C GLN A 289 28.68 22.20 -5.95
N CYS A 290 29.13 21.49 -6.98
CA CYS A 290 30.18 20.48 -6.88
C CYS A 290 31.52 21.10 -7.31
N PRO A 291 32.66 20.74 -6.71
CA PRO A 291 33.97 21.05 -7.27
C PRO A 291 34.07 20.53 -8.71
N GLU A 292 34.69 21.29 -9.62
CA GLU A 292 35.01 20.83 -10.98
C GLU A 292 35.99 19.66 -10.99
#